data_AF-A0A2S6SS64-F1
#
_entry.id   AF-A0A2S6SS64-F1
#
_cell.length_a   1.000
_cell.length_b   1.000
_cell.length_c   1.000
_cell.angle_alpha   90.00
_cell.angle_beta   90.00
_cell.angle_gamma   90.00
#
_symmetry.space_group_name_H-M   'P 1'
#
loop_
_entity.id
_entity.type
_entity.pdbx_description
1 polymer ?
#
loop_
_entity_poly.entity_id
_entity_poly.type
_entity_poly.pdbx_seq_one_letter_code
_entity_poly.pdbx_strand_id
1 'polypeptide(L)' 'MTKLVVKSNDGREYEVVDPNRFYKHLNDYHSQDKKADNSIHEENGFYFTVTPVFFDLV' A
#
# COMPACT_ATOMS: atom_id res chain seq x y z
N MET A 1 -8.70 17.92 2.49
CA MET A 1 -7.83 16.74 2.71
C MET A 1 -7.81 15.96 1.41
N THR A 2 -6.62 15.69 0.87
CA THR A 2 -6.49 14.94 -0.39
C THR A 2 -6.74 13.47 -0.08
N LYS A 3 -7.70 12.86 -0.77
CA LYS A 3 -7.98 11.42 -0.65
C LYS A 3 -6.84 10.66 -1.32
N LEU A 4 -6.28 9.65 -0.65
CA LEU A 4 -5.32 8.73 -1.26
C LEU A 4 -6.13 7.59 -1.89
N VAL A 5 -6.02 7.45 -3.21
CA VAL A 5 -6.67 6.37 -3.96
C VAL A 5 -5.58 5.54 -4.62
N VAL A 6 -5.58 4.23 -4.34
CA VAL A 6 -4.61 3.28 -4.88
C VAL A 6 -5.30 2.22 -5.70
N LYS A 7 -4.58 1.66 -6.68
CA LYS A 7 -5.10 0.60 -7.54
C LYS A 7 -4.60 -0.76 -7.04
N SER A 8 -5.54 -1.67 -6.79
CA SER A 8 -5.26 -3.05 -6.44
C SER A 8 -4.75 -3.85 -7.64
N ASN A 9 -4.17 -5.01 -7.35
CA ASN A 9 -3.63 -5.94 -8.35
C ASN A 9 -4.70 -6.44 -9.34
N ASP A 10 -5.96 -6.54 -8.91
CA ASP A 10 -7.08 -6.92 -9.77
C ASP A 10 -7.68 -5.73 -10.56
N GLY A 11 -7.16 -4.52 -10.34
CA GLY A 11 -7.48 -3.33 -11.10
C GLY A 11 -8.58 -2.46 -10.49
N ARG A 12 -9.21 -2.86 -9.39
CA ARG A 12 -10.13 -2.00 -8.63
C ARG A 12 -9.39 -0.89 -7.89
N GLU A 13 -10.03 0.27 -7.77
CA GLU A 13 -9.56 1.39 -6.95
C GLU A 13 -9.99 1.22 -5.49
N TYR A 14 -9.12 1.63 -4.57
CA TYR A 14 -9.35 1.61 -3.14
C TYR A 14 -9.02 2.98 -2.54
N GLU A 15 -9.98 3.58 -1.83
CA GLU A 15 -9.78 4.81 -1.08
C GLU A 15 -9.19 4.47 0.29
N VAL A 16 -7.96 4.90 0.53
CA VAL A 16 -7.27 4.68 1.80
C VAL A 16 -7.85 5.63 2.85
N VAL A 17 -8.60 5.05 3.79
CA VAL A 17 -9.31 5.79 4.85
C VAL A 17 -8.33 6.53 5.78
N ASP A 18 -7.20 5.89 6.10
CA ASP A 18 -6.15 6.46 6.95
C ASP A 18 -4.76 6.23 6.31
N PRO A 19 -4.28 7.18 5.47
CA PRO A 19 -3.00 7.06 4.78
C PRO A 19 -1.81 6.87 5.72
N ASN A 20 -1.82 7.49 6.90
CA ASN A 20 -0.73 7.38 7.86
C ASN A 20 -0.65 5.96 8.43
N ARG A 21 -1.80 5.38 8.80
CA ARG A 21 -1.86 3.99 9.28
C ARG A 21 -1.46 3.01 8.18
N PHE A 22 -1.92 3.24 6.95
CA PHE A 22 -1.60 2.41 5.79
C PHE A 22 -0.09 2.40 5.51
N TYR A 23 0.52 3.59 5.36
CA TYR A 23 1.97 3.73 5.16
C TYR A 23 2.77 3.07 6.30
N LYS A 24 2.36 3.30 7.57
CA LYS A 24 3.02 2.67 8.71
C LYS A 24 2.98 1.14 8.62
N HIS A 25 1.83 0.57 8.26
CA HIS A 25 1.69 -0.88 8.10
C HIS A 25 2.61 -1.42 7.00
N LEU A 26 2.64 -0.76 5.84
CA LEU A 26 3.55 -1.16 4.75
C LEU A 26 5.02 -1.09 5.18
N ASN A 27 5.41 -0.03 5.90
CA ASN A 27 6.78 0.10 6.39
C ASN A 27 7.12 -0.96 7.45
N ASP A 28 6.20 -1.29 8.36
CA ASP A 28 6.42 -2.27 9.43
C ASP A 28 6.49 -3.73 8.91
N TYR A 29 5.68 -4.08 7.90
CA TYR A 29 5.44 -5.47 7.50
C TYR A 29 5.83 -5.81 6.05
N HIS A 30 5.95 -4.83 5.18
CA HIS A 30 6.20 -4.99 3.74
C HIS A 30 7.42 -4.19 3.28
N SER A 31 8.32 -3.87 4.22
CA SER A 31 9.58 -3.20 3.92
C SER A 31 10.75 -3.81 4.70
N GLN A 32 11.92 -3.80 4.08
CA GLN A 32 13.21 -4.08 4.72
C GLN A 32 14.11 -2.87 4.51
N ASP A 33 14.66 -2.32 5.59
CA ASP A 33 15.46 -1.09 5.55
C ASP A 33 14.77 0.08 4.83
N LYS A 34 13.44 0.23 5.04
CA LYS A 34 12.58 1.24 4.39
C LYS A 34 12.46 1.08 2.87
N LYS A 35 12.76 -0.11 2.35
CA LYS A 35 12.54 -0.46 0.94
C LYS A 35 11.47 -1.54 0.86
N ALA A 36 10.54 -1.34 -0.05
CA ALA A 36 9.56 -2.35 -0.44
C ALA A 36 10.20 -3.73 -0.65
N ASP A 37 9.59 -4.78 -0.10
CA ASP A 37 10.08 -6.15 -0.18
C ASP A 37 9.39 -7.00 -1.28
N ASN A 38 8.49 -6.39 -2.07
CA ASN A 38 7.67 -7.03 -3.11
C ASN A 38 6.69 -8.10 -2.60
N SER A 39 6.38 -8.11 -1.31
CA SER A 39 5.33 -8.97 -0.76
C SER A 39 3.92 -8.47 -1.10
N ILE A 40 2.92 -9.32 -0.85
CA ILE A 40 1.51 -9.00 -1.07
C ILE A 40 0.91 -8.49 0.23
N HIS A 41 0.31 -7.30 0.18
CA HIS A 41 -0.51 -6.74 1.22
C HIS A 41 -2.00 -6.91 0.88
N GLU A 42 -2.83 -7.22 1.87
CA GLU A 42 -4.28 -7.30 1.74
C GLU A 42 -4.92 -6.25 2.65
N GLU A 43 -5.84 -5.47 2.10
CA GLU A 43 -6.62 -4.46 2.82
C GLU A 43 -8.07 -4.51 2.33
N ASN A 44 -9.00 -4.91 3.20
CA ASN A 44 -10.45 -4.96 2.94
C ASN A 44 -10.85 -5.72 1.64
N GLY A 45 -10.14 -6.79 1.32
CA GLY A 45 -10.33 -7.63 0.14
C GLY A 45 -9.65 -7.09 -1.12
N PHE A 46 -8.80 -6.07 -0.99
CA PHE A 46 -7.95 -5.55 -2.06
C PHE A 46 -6.52 -6.00 -1.83
N TYR A 47 -5.89 -6.53 -2.89
CA TYR A 47 -4.52 -7.02 -2.82
C TYR A 47 -3.59 -6.06 -3.53
N PHE A 48 -2.45 -5.75 -2.92
CA PHE A 48 -1.43 -4.85 -3.45
C PHE A 48 -0.09 -5.54 -3.40
N THR A 49 0.61 -5.59 -4.52
CA THR A 49 2.04 -5.95 -4.49
C THR A 49 2.81 -4.71 -4.07
N VAL A 50 3.46 -4.78 -2.91
CA VAL A 50 4.23 -3.68 -2.33
C VAL A 50 5.57 -3.60 -3.07
N THR A 51 5.52 -3.10 -4.29
CA THR A 51 6.70 -2.76 -5.11
C THR A 51 7.28 -1.42 -4.67
N PRO A 52 8.55 -1.11 -4.99
CA PRO A 52 9.12 0.22 -4.71
C PRO A 52 8.27 1.36 -5.27
N VAL A 53 7.74 1.20 -6.48
CA VAL A 53 6.87 2.20 -7.13
C VAL A 53 5.55 2.38 -6.36
N PHE A 54 4.97 1.28 -5.86
CA PHE A 54 3.77 1.36 -5.04
C PHE A 54 4.05 2.00 -3.68
N PHE A 55 5.17 1.64 -3.05
CA PHE A 55 5.56 2.13 -1.73
C PHE A 55 5.91 3.63 -1.74
N ASP A 56 6.46 4.14 -2.83
CA ASP A 56 6.73 5.59 -3.00
C ASP A 56 5.46 6.41 -3.34
N LEU A 57 4.36 5.76 -3.75
CA LEU A 57 3.08 6.40 -4.09
C LEU A 57 2.24 6.75 -2.85
N VAL A 58 2.40 5.97 -1.78
CA VAL A 58 1.58 5.97 -0.55
C VAL A 58 2.27 6.72 0.58
#